data_AF-A0A2H0IW31-F1
#
_entry.id   AF-A0A2H0IW31-F1
#
_cell.length_a   1.000
_cell.length_b   1.000
_cell.length_c   1.000
_cell.angle_alpha   90.00
_cell.angle_beta   90.00
_cell.angle_gamma   90.00
#
_symmetry.space_group_name_H-M   'P 1'
#
loop_
_entity.id
_entity.type
_entity.pdbx_description
1 polymer ?
#
loop_
_entity_poly.entity_id
_entity_poly.type
_entity_poly.pdbx_seq_one_letter_code
_entity_poly.pdbx_strand_id
1 'polypeptide(L)'
;MKNNYENFQFVELTEAQTRQQIDATACWQAWQAAAAAVAQVRGSMMWREQSGRKYLIRVSASGGQTSLGPQTPQNEQLYERFTARKTSLQARHKQLQQTLEQQVRVNRALRVGRVPNVVVNMLNALAAAGLQDHFLTVGTHALYAYESACGVRVQTEATATQDIDLLLDTRQLIQFSTTLQRLDTSLLGIFQKVDKTFALRDDQKYTAVNAHGFEVDVIRRMANSRSGSDPHPLRVSEFEDDFWAVQVPSGQALLDGGRFSQVVVATNGTMATMHVPLPQSFQRIKSALSDQPDRDPLNRRKDVLQASVVQQLLSVHGLDHVVRSAQ
;
A
#
# COMPACT_ATOMS: atom_id res chain seq x y z
N MET A 1 -0.21 -26.75 -30.35
CA MET A 1 0.75 -27.26 -29.35
C MET A 1 0.27 -26.81 -27.98
N LYS A 2 -0.14 -27.74 -27.10
CA LYS A 2 -0.43 -27.41 -25.69
C LYS A 2 0.91 -27.11 -25.02
N ASN A 3 1.11 -25.86 -24.61
CA ASN A 3 2.35 -25.41 -23.98
C ASN A 3 2.41 -26.01 -22.57
N ASN A 4 3.37 -26.90 -22.31
CA ASN A 4 3.65 -27.56 -21.02
C ASN A 4 4.20 -26.60 -19.94
N TYR A 5 3.68 -25.38 -19.81
CA TYR A 5 4.09 -24.42 -18.77
C TYR A 5 3.18 -24.46 -17.52
N GLU A 6 2.23 -25.40 -17.43
CA GLU A 6 1.26 -25.52 -16.33
C GLU A 6 1.78 -26.33 -15.13
N ASN A 7 3.01 -26.10 -14.66
CA ASN A 7 3.44 -26.66 -13.38
C ASN A 7 3.35 -25.60 -12.28
N PHE A 8 2.13 -25.15 -12.01
CA PHE A 8 1.79 -24.46 -10.77
C PHE A 8 0.61 -25.14 -10.11
N GLN A 9 0.62 -25.16 -8.78
CA GLN A 9 -0.46 -25.77 -7.99
C GLN A 9 -1.00 -24.75 -7.00
N PHE A 10 -2.28 -24.86 -6.70
CA PHE A 10 -2.90 -24.11 -5.62
C PHE A 10 -2.99 -24.99 -4.38
N VAL A 11 -2.60 -24.43 -3.24
CA VAL A 11 -2.82 -25.03 -1.93
C VAL A 11 -3.80 -24.15 -1.17
N GLU A 12 -4.96 -24.71 -0.87
CA GLU A 12 -5.95 -24.03 -0.05
C GLU A 12 -5.43 -23.83 1.38
N LEU A 13 -5.80 -22.69 1.97
CA LEU A 13 -5.57 -22.49 3.39
C LEU A 13 -6.42 -23.47 4.21
N THR A 14 -5.82 -24.00 5.28
CA THR A 14 -6.56 -24.81 6.25
C THR A 14 -7.67 -23.99 6.90
N GLU A 15 -8.70 -24.65 7.43
CA GLU A 15 -9.83 -23.95 8.07
C GLU A 15 -9.37 -22.97 9.17
N ALA A 16 -8.37 -23.36 9.97
CA ALA A 16 -7.79 -22.50 11.00
C ALA A 16 -7.11 -21.25 10.40
N GLN A 17 -6.38 -21.41 9.29
CA GLN A 17 -5.76 -20.29 8.58
C GLN A 17 -6.79 -19.37 7.94
N THR A 18 -7.82 -19.93 7.30
CA THR A 18 -8.90 -19.18 6.67
C THR A 18 -9.66 -18.34 7.68
N ARG A 19 -10.07 -18.95 8.81
CA ARG A 19 -10.75 -18.24 9.90
C ARG A 19 -9.89 -17.12 10.45
N GLN A 20 -8.63 -17.42 10.75
CA GLN A 20 -7.68 -16.43 11.25
C GLN A 20 -7.48 -15.28 10.25
N GLN A 21 -7.39 -15.57 8.95
CA GLN A 21 -7.22 -14.54 7.93
C GLN A 21 -8.43 -13.60 7.87
N ILE A 22 -9.65 -14.15 7.94
CA ILE A 22 -10.89 -13.37 7.96
C ILE A 22 -10.90 -12.45 9.19
N ASP A 23 -10.67 -13.00 10.38
CA ASP A 23 -10.68 -12.26 11.65
C ASP A 23 -9.59 -11.16 11.68
N ALA A 24 -8.38 -11.50 11.24
CA ALA A 24 -7.26 -10.57 11.18
C ALA A 24 -7.50 -9.44 10.15
N THR A 25 -8.09 -9.77 9.00
CA THR A 25 -8.45 -8.79 7.96
C THR A 25 -9.49 -7.80 8.47
N ALA A 26 -10.56 -8.29 9.11
CA ALA A 26 -11.58 -7.43 9.71
C ALA A 26 -11.01 -6.53 10.82
N CYS A 27 -10.14 -7.09 11.68
CA CYS A 27 -9.46 -6.32 12.72
C CYS A 27 -8.54 -5.24 12.12
N TRP A 28 -7.76 -5.57 11.08
CA TRP A 28 -6.89 -4.62 10.38
C TRP A 28 -7.67 -3.46 9.78
N GLN A 29 -8.75 -3.73 9.05
CA GLN A 29 -9.60 -2.70 8.46
C GLN A 29 -10.24 -1.79 9.52
N ALA A 30 -10.74 -2.38 10.62
CA ALA A 30 -11.28 -1.61 11.74
C ALA A 30 -10.21 -0.71 12.40
N TRP A 31 -8.99 -1.22 12.55
CA TRP A 31 -7.85 -0.45 13.05
C TRP A 31 -7.48 0.70 12.11
N GLN A 32 -7.39 0.46 10.79
CA GLN A 32 -7.12 1.51 9.80
C GLN A 32 -8.18 2.62 9.85
N ALA A 33 -9.46 2.26 9.92
CA ALA A 33 -10.55 3.23 10.05
C ALA A 33 -10.45 4.04 11.35
N ALA A 34 -10.08 3.40 12.47
CA ALA A 34 -9.86 4.08 13.74
C ALA A 34 -8.64 5.02 13.69
N ALA A 35 -7.55 4.61 13.04
CA ALA A 35 -6.35 5.44 12.86
C ALA A 35 -6.67 6.69 12.03
N ALA A 36 -7.42 6.54 10.93
CA ALA A 36 -7.90 7.65 10.12
C ALA A 36 -8.81 8.59 10.93
N ALA A 37 -9.71 8.06 11.74
CA ALA A 37 -10.59 8.87 12.59
C ALA A 37 -9.81 9.64 13.67
N VAL A 38 -8.79 9.04 14.28
CA VAL A 38 -7.89 9.73 15.22
C VAL A 38 -7.13 10.86 14.52
N ALA A 39 -6.71 10.67 13.26
CA ALA A 39 -6.04 11.71 12.49
C ALA A 39 -6.92 12.95 12.24
N GLN A 40 -8.25 12.81 12.25
CA GLN A 40 -9.20 13.94 12.10
C GLN A 40 -9.37 14.77 13.38
N VAL A 41 -8.99 14.24 14.55
CA VAL A 41 -9.09 14.93 15.86
C VAL A 41 -7.71 15.33 16.40
N ARG A 42 -6.76 15.59 15.50
CA ARG A 42 -5.43 16.12 15.85
C ARG A 42 -5.53 17.51 16.48
N GLY A 43 -4.58 17.83 17.35
CA GLY A 43 -4.59 19.06 18.15
C GLY A 43 -5.32 18.90 19.49
N SER A 44 -5.58 20.00 20.19
CA SER A 44 -6.32 20.02 21.45
C SER A 44 -7.19 21.26 21.59
N MET A 45 -8.08 21.26 22.58
CA MET A 45 -8.77 22.45 23.05
C MET A 45 -8.45 22.61 24.53
N MET A 46 -8.26 23.86 24.97
CA MET A 46 -8.01 24.17 26.38
C MET A 46 -8.68 25.49 26.74
N TRP A 47 -9.11 25.61 27.99
CA TRP A 47 -9.54 26.90 28.56
C TRP A 47 -8.32 27.67 29.06
N ARG A 48 -8.23 28.96 28.69
CA ARG A 48 -7.22 29.88 29.17
C ARG A 48 -7.88 31.06 29.86
N GLU A 49 -7.40 31.41 31.03
CA GLU A 49 -7.85 32.59 31.76
C GLU A 49 -6.99 33.80 31.40
N GLN A 50 -7.64 34.93 31.12
CA GLN A 50 -6.98 36.21 30.81
C GLN A 50 -7.85 37.35 31.33
N SER A 51 -7.27 38.21 32.17
CA SER A 51 -7.95 39.38 32.77
C SER A 51 -9.30 39.05 33.42
N GLY A 52 -9.39 37.94 34.14
CA GLY A 52 -10.59 37.48 34.85
C GLY A 52 -11.68 36.86 33.97
N ARG A 53 -11.40 36.60 32.68
CA ARG A 53 -12.31 35.91 31.76
C ARG A 53 -11.66 34.66 31.20
N LYS A 54 -12.42 33.58 31.04
CA LYS A 54 -11.96 32.34 30.39
C LYS A 54 -12.26 32.37 28.89
N TYR A 55 -11.30 31.91 28.10
CA TYR A 55 -11.35 31.82 26.65
C TYR A 55 -11.05 30.40 26.19
N LEU A 56 -11.81 29.91 25.22
CA LEU A 56 -11.55 28.61 24.61
C LEU A 56 -10.45 28.77 23.56
N ILE A 57 -9.37 28.01 23.70
CA ILE A 57 -8.23 28.02 22.78
C ILE A 57 -8.20 26.69 22.05
N ARG A 58 -8.18 26.73 20.72
CA ARG A 58 -7.83 25.59 19.88
C ARG A 58 -6.33 25.58 19.64
N VAL A 59 -5.69 24.45 19.90
CA VAL A 59 -4.27 24.22 19.62
C VAL A 59 -4.17 23.26 18.46
N SER A 60 -3.53 23.66 17.36
CA SER A 60 -3.28 22.81 16.21
C SER A 60 -2.29 21.69 16.56
N ALA A 61 -2.17 20.68 15.68
CA ALA A 61 -1.15 19.64 15.83
C ALA A 61 0.28 20.19 15.81
N SER A 62 0.51 21.30 15.10
CA SER A 62 1.80 22.01 15.03
C SER A 62 2.03 23.00 16.18
N GLY A 63 1.12 23.07 17.16
CA GLY A 63 1.25 23.94 18.32
C GLY A 63 0.71 25.36 18.14
N GLY A 64 0.22 25.72 16.96
CA GLY A 64 -0.44 27.00 16.70
C GLY A 64 -1.70 27.16 17.53
N GLN A 65 -1.93 28.34 18.11
CA GLN A 65 -3.05 28.61 19.01
C GLN A 65 -4.01 29.61 18.39
N THR A 66 -5.31 29.32 18.47
CA THR A 66 -6.37 30.21 18.00
C THR A 66 -7.45 30.31 19.07
N SER A 67 -7.77 31.53 19.48
CA SER A 67 -8.90 31.77 20.38
C SER A 67 -10.21 31.58 19.63
N LEU A 68 -11.13 30.80 20.22
CA LEU A 68 -12.50 30.60 19.76
C LEU A 68 -13.49 31.51 20.50
N GLY A 69 -12.99 32.41 21.34
CA GLY A 69 -13.79 33.37 22.09
C GLY A 69 -13.97 33.02 23.57
N PRO A 70 -14.76 33.84 24.30
CA PRO A 70 -14.95 33.70 25.74
C PRO A 70 -15.77 32.45 26.09
N GLN A 71 -15.83 32.12 27.38
CA GLN A 71 -16.68 31.07 27.93
C GLN A 71 -18.15 31.43 27.75
N THR A 72 -18.79 30.73 26.81
CA THR A 72 -20.23 30.79 26.52
C THR A 72 -20.77 29.37 26.51
N PRO A 73 -22.09 29.16 26.70
CA PRO A 73 -22.70 27.83 26.61
C PRO A 73 -22.38 27.11 25.29
N GLN A 74 -22.26 27.85 24.19
CA GLN A 74 -21.88 27.30 22.88
C GLN A 74 -20.44 26.79 22.86
N ASN A 75 -19.50 27.55 23.42
CA ASN A 75 -18.08 27.16 23.48
C ASN A 75 -17.83 26.02 24.49
N GLU A 76 -18.59 25.96 25.58
CA GLU A 76 -18.59 24.83 26.52
C GLU A 76 -19.02 23.53 25.82
N GLN A 77 -20.16 23.57 25.11
CA GLN A 77 -20.61 22.40 24.34
C GLN A 77 -19.61 21.99 23.26
N LEU A 78 -18.97 22.94 22.59
CA LEU A 78 -17.93 22.65 21.61
C LEU A 78 -16.73 21.93 22.25
N TYR A 79 -16.26 22.43 23.40
CA TYR A 79 -15.16 21.83 24.15
C TYR A 79 -15.49 20.41 24.60
N GLU A 80 -16.68 20.21 25.19
CA GLU A 80 -17.14 18.90 25.68
C GLU A 80 -17.26 17.89 24.54
N ARG A 81 -17.92 18.27 23.44
CA ARG A 81 -18.07 17.39 22.25
C ARG A 81 -16.72 17.02 21.65
N PHE A 82 -15.80 17.99 21.51
CA PHE A 82 -14.47 17.72 20.98
C PHE A 82 -13.69 16.76 21.90
N THR A 83 -13.68 17.02 23.20
CA THR A 83 -12.94 16.22 24.20
C THR A 83 -13.50 14.81 24.31
N ALA A 84 -14.82 14.65 24.37
CA ALA A 84 -15.47 13.35 24.39
C ALA A 84 -15.20 12.55 23.12
N ARG A 85 -15.35 13.18 21.94
CA ARG A 85 -15.06 12.54 20.65
C ARG A 85 -13.60 12.11 20.56
N LYS A 86 -12.66 12.98 20.94
CA LYS A 86 -11.23 12.68 20.90
C LYS A 86 -10.88 11.51 21.83
N THR A 87 -11.37 11.54 23.07
CA THR A 87 -11.13 10.48 24.07
C THR A 87 -11.66 9.13 23.58
N SER A 88 -12.90 9.10 23.07
CA SER A 88 -13.51 7.88 22.53
C SER A 88 -12.75 7.30 21.33
N LEU A 89 -12.37 8.14 20.37
CA LEU A 89 -11.61 7.69 19.20
C LEU A 89 -10.22 7.18 19.57
N GLN A 90 -9.52 7.86 20.48
CA GLN A 90 -8.20 7.42 20.97
C GLN A 90 -8.29 6.10 21.74
N ALA A 91 -9.30 5.93 22.59
CA ALA A 91 -9.53 4.70 23.32
C ALA A 91 -9.82 3.52 22.36
N ARG A 92 -10.72 3.72 21.39
CA ARG A 92 -11.02 2.73 20.36
C ARG A 92 -9.78 2.33 19.55
N HIS A 93 -9.00 3.31 19.10
CA HIS A 93 -7.77 3.04 18.34
C HIS A 93 -6.77 2.23 19.17
N LYS A 94 -6.55 2.61 20.43
CA LYS A 94 -5.64 1.89 21.34
C LYS A 94 -6.10 0.44 21.57
N GLN A 95 -7.39 0.21 21.78
CA GLN A 95 -7.93 -1.14 21.96
C GLN A 95 -7.77 -1.98 20.69
N LEU A 96 -8.09 -1.43 19.52
CA LEU A 96 -7.91 -2.11 18.25
C LEU A 96 -6.44 -2.44 17.96
N GLN A 97 -5.52 -1.55 18.33
CA GLN A 97 -4.09 -1.80 18.22
C GLN A 97 -3.65 -3.02 19.06
N GLN A 98 -4.13 -3.13 20.30
CA GLN A 98 -3.85 -4.29 21.16
C GLN A 98 -4.42 -5.59 20.58
N THR A 99 -5.65 -5.56 20.06
CA THR A 99 -6.24 -6.72 19.37
C THR A 99 -5.43 -7.07 18.13
N LEU A 100 -4.98 -6.08 17.36
CA LEU A 100 -4.19 -6.30 16.15
C LEU A 100 -2.85 -6.97 16.46
N GLU A 101 -2.18 -6.59 17.55
CA GLU A 101 -0.96 -7.25 18.01
C GLU A 101 -1.17 -8.73 18.36
N GLN A 102 -2.35 -9.09 18.86
CA GLN A 102 -2.73 -10.50 19.08
C GLN A 102 -2.92 -11.21 17.73
N GLN A 103 -3.64 -10.59 16.80
CA GLN A 103 -3.85 -11.14 15.44
C GLN A 103 -2.50 -11.40 14.74
N VAL A 104 -1.53 -10.50 14.86
CA VAL A 104 -0.18 -10.67 14.30
C VAL A 104 0.52 -11.92 14.86
N ARG A 105 0.41 -12.17 16.17
CA ARG A 105 1.02 -13.36 16.80
C ARG A 105 0.36 -14.65 16.31
N VAL A 106 -0.96 -14.68 16.19
CA VAL A 106 -1.71 -15.84 15.71
C VAL A 106 -1.46 -16.07 14.22
N ASN A 107 -1.41 -15.00 13.41
CA ASN A 107 -1.03 -15.05 11.99
C ASN A 107 0.33 -15.74 11.81
N ARG A 108 1.32 -15.38 12.63
CA ARG A 108 2.65 -16.00 12.62
C ARG A 108 2.59 -17.47 13.03
N ALA A 109 1.88 -17.79 14.11
CA ALA A 109 1.79 -19.15 14.63
C ALA A 109 1.12 -20.12 13.64
N LEU A 110 0.02 -19.70 13.02
CA LEU A 110 -0.69 -20.47 12.00
C LEU A 110 -0.04 -20.37 10.61
N ARG A 111 1.03 -19.56 10.49
CA ARG A 111 1.71 -19.24 9.23
C ARG A 111 0.69 -18.83 8.16
N VAL A 112 -0.22 -17.90 8.45
CA VAL A 112 -1.32 -17.51 7.55
C VAL A 112 -0.78 -16.96 6.24
N GLY A 113 0.17 -16.03 6.33
CA GLY A 113 0.78 -15.35 5.20
C GLY A 113 2.19 -15.79 4.90
N ARG A 114 2.66 -15.40 3.71
CA ARG A 114 4.02 -15.67 3.23
C ARG A 114 4.67 -14.49 2.52
N VAL A 115 4.04 -13.30 2.55
CA VAL A 115 4.62 -12.12 1.92
C VAL A 115 5.95 -11.79 2.60
N PRO A 116 7.01 -11.42 1.85
CA PRO A 116 8.26 -11.00 2.46
C PRO A 116 8.05 -9.86 3.46
N ASN A 117 8.71 -9.93 4.62
CA ASN A 117 8.53 -8.92 5.68
C ASN A 117 8.92 -7.51 5.18
N VAL A 118 9.95 -7.41 4.34
CA VAL A 118 10.38 -6.14 3.74
C VAL A 118 9.27 -5.50 2.91
N VAL A 119 8.53 -6.28 2.13
CA VAL A 119 7.39 -5.80 1.32
C VAL A 119 6.30 -5.24 2.20
N VAL A 120 5.86 -5.99 3.22
CA VAL A 120 4.83 -5.51 4.16
C VAL A 120 5.27 -4.27 4.92
N ASN A 121 6.55 -4.21 5.32
CA ASN A 121 7.09 -3.03 5.99
C ASN A 121 7.14 -1.80 5.06
N MET A 122 7.49 -1.96 3.79
CA MET A 122 7.46 -0.88 2.79
C MET A 122 6.05 -0.38 2.51
N LEU A 123 5.08 -1.29 2.32
CA LEU A 123 3.67 -0.90 2.15
C LEU A 123 3.17 -0.12 3.37
N ASN A 124 3.52 -0.54 4.59
CA ASN A 124 3.18 0.19 5.81
C ASN A 124 3.91 1.54 5.92
N ALA A 125 5.15 1.64 5.45
CA ALA A 125 5.89 2.91 5.43
C ALA A 125 5.26 3.91 4.44
N LEU A 126 4.84 3.43 3.25
CA LEU A 126 4.07 4.22 2.29
C LEU A 126 2.72 4.65 2.87
N ALA A 127 2.00 3.75 3.54
CA ALA A 127 0.74 4.04 4.21
C ALA A 127 0.89 5.11 5.30
N ALA A 128 1.90 4.97 6.16
CA ALA A 128 2.20 5.93 7.22
C ALA A 128 2.60 7.32 6.68
N ALA A 129 3.25 7.36 5.50
CA ALA A 129 3.55 8.58 4.79
C ALA A 129 2.34 9.17 4.02
N GLY A 130 1.21 8.46 3.95
CA GLY A 130 0.05 8.86 3.15
C GLY A 130 0.29 8.76 1.65
N LEU A 131 1.21 7.90 1.22
CA LEU A 131 1.62 7.72 -0.18
C LEU A 131 1.09 6.44 -0.82
N GLN A 132 0.48 5.54 -0.05
CA GLN A 132 0.04 4.21 -0.53
C GLN A 132 -0.87 4.29 -1.77
N ASP A 133 -1.77 5.28 -1.84
CA ASP A 133 -2.75 5.44 -2.92
C ASP A 133 -2.13 5.91 -4.25
N HIS A 134 -0.85 6.31 -4.24
CA HIS A 134 -0.10 6.71 -5.43
C HIS A 134 0.57 5.54 -6.15
N PHE A 135 0.54 4.34 -5.56
CA PHE A 135 1.21 3.16 -6.12
C PHE A 135 0.27 1.98 -6.31
N LEU A 136 0.53 1.23 -7.38
CA LEU A 136 0.09 -0.17 -7.49
C LEU A 136 1.32 -1.07 -7.39
N THR A 137 1.26 -2.08 -6.53
CA THR A 137 2.18 -3.22 -6.58
C THR A 137 1.84 -4.04 -7.81
N VAL A 138 2.81 -4.23 -8.70
CA VAL A 138 2.63 -5.00 -9.95
C VAL A 138 3.60 -6.17 -9.99
N GLY A 139 3.68 -6.84 -11.15
CA GLY A 139 4.60 -7.97 -11.31
C GLY A 139 4.23 -9.16 -10.42
N THR A 140 5.24 -9.88 -9.95
CA THR A 140 5.08 -11.11 -9.15
C THR A 140 4.38 -10.83 -7.83
N HIS A 141 4.69 -9.70 -7.18
CA HIS A 141 4.18 -9.38 -5.86
C HIS A 141 2.67 -9.13 -5.83
N ALA A 142 2.07 -8.74 -6.96
CA ALA A 142 0.62 -8.63 -7.07
C ALA A 142 -0.12 -9.96 -6.82
N LEU A 143 0.53 -11.09 -7.11
CA LEU A 143 -0.05 -12.41 -6.88
C LEU A 143 -0.34 -12.68 -5.39
N TYR A 144 0.42 -12.09 -4.47
CA TYR A 144 0.16 -12.23 -3.03
C TYR A 144 -1.19 -11.63 -2.62
N ALA A 145 -1.61 -10.53 -3.26
CA ALA A 145 -2.94 -9.97 -3.03
C ALA A 145 -4.02 -10.91 -3.57
N TYR A 146 -3.87 -11.40 -4.80
CA TYR A 146 -4.87 -12.28 -5.40
C TYR A 146 -5.01 -13.62 -4.68
N GLU A 147 -3.91 -14.23 -4.24
CA GLU A 147 -3.96 -15.49 -3.48
C GLU A 147 -4.59 -15.28 -2.10
N SER A 148 -4.26 -14.16 -1.43
CA SER A 148 -4.85 -13.79 -0.14
C SER A 148 -6.36 -13.58 -0.27
N ALA A 149 -6.82 -12.95 -1.34
CA ALA A 149 -8.24 -12.73 -1.59
C ALA A 149 -9.02 -14.04 -1.78
N CYS A 150 -8.38 -15.07 -2.33
CA CYS A 150 -8.99 -16.37 -2.59
C CYS A 150 -8.79 -17.39 -1.46
N GLY A 151 -8.01 -17.08 -0.41
CA GLY A 151 -7.68 -18.05 0.63
C GLY A 151 -6.88 -19.25 0.12
N VAL A 152 -6.02 -19.03 -0.88
CA VAL A 152 -5.15 -20.06 -1.47
C VAL A 152 -3.70 -19.59 -1.52
N ARG A 153 -2.78 -20.51 -1.80
CA ARG A 153 -1.38 -20.22 -2.11
C ARG A 153 -1.02 -20.76 -3.46
N VAL A 154 -0.35 -19.92 -4.24
CA VAL A 154 0.19 -20.35 -5.52
C VAL A 154 1.58 -20.93 -5.30
N GLN A 155 1.73 -22.25 -5.41
CA GLN A 155 3.03 -22.90 -5.45
C GLN A 155 3.63 -22.70 -6.84
N THR A 156 4.46 -21.66 -6.96
CA THR A 156 5.25 -21.38 -8.15
C THR A 156 6.70 -21.12 -7.77
N GLU A 157 7.63 -21.62 -8.58
CA GLU A 157 9.04 -21.20 -8.54
C GLU A 157 9.19 -19.68 -8.76
N ALA A 158 8.19 -19.04 -9.38
CA ALA A 158 8.19 -17.61 -9.68
C ALA A 158 7.91 -16.68 -8.49
N THR A 159 7.46 -17.16 -7.33
CA THR A 159 7.17 -16.29 -6.16
C THR A 159 8.38 -15.98 -5.27
N ALA A 160 9.56 -16.51 -5.63
CA ALA A 160 10.81 -16.31 -4.90
C ALA A 160 11.65 -15.13 -5.46
N THR A 161 11.03 -14.13 -6.08
CA THR A 161 11.80 -12.99 -6.59
C THR A 161 12.15 -12.01 -5.45
N GLN A 162 13.39 -11.54 -5.45
CA GLN A 162 13.92 -10.56 -4.50
C GLN A 162 13.65 -9.12 -4.96
N ASP A 163 12.59 -8.89 -5.75
CA ASP A 163 12.25 -7.60 -6.36
C ASP A 163 10.79 -7.22 -6.08
N ILE A 164 10.47 -5.94 -5.94
CA ILE A 164 9.09 -5.45 -5.98
C ILE A 164 8.95 -4.32 -6.99
N ASP A 165 7.98 -4.46 -7.88
CA ASP A 165 7.61 -3.42 -8.83
C ASP A 165 6.50 -2.53 -8.26
N LEU A 166 6.77 -1.23 -8.13
CA LEU A 166 5.81 -0.21 -7.74
C LEU A 166 5.50 0.69 -8.94
N LEU A 167 4.28 0.57 -9.47
CA LEU A 167 3.76 1.45 -10.52
C LEU A 167 3.24 2.74 -9.91
N LEU A 168 3.98 3.84 -10.11
CA LEU A 168 3.62 5.19 -9.68
C LEU A 168 2.52 5.77 -10.60
N ASP A 169 1.41 6.22 -10.01
CA ASP A 169 0.38 6.96 -10.69
C ASP A 169 0.78 8.44 -10.87
N THR A 170 1.46 8.72 -11.98
CA THR A 170 1.91 10.08 -12.30
C THR A 170 0.77 11.06 -12.59
N ARG A 171 -0.51 10.61 -12.70
CA ARG A 171 -1.66 11.53 -12.76
C ARG A 171 -1.84 12.30 -11.45
N GLN A 172 -1.29 11.77 -10.35
CA GLN A 172 -1.36 12.34 -9.00
C GLN A 172 0.00 12.89 -8.54
N LEU A 173 0.93 13.17 -9.46
CA LEU A 173 2.32 13.53 -9.16
C LEU A 173 2.45 14.80 -8.30
N ILE A 174 1.61 15.82 -8.51
CA ILE A 174 1.64 17.05 -7.71
C ILE A 174 1.30 16.76 -6.23
N GLN A 175 0.28 15.93 -6.00
CA GLN A 175 -0.11 15.55 -4.64
C GLN A 175 0.97 14.67 -3.98
N PHE A 176 1.60 13.78 -4.76
CA PHE A 176 2.71 12.96 -4.33
C PHE A 176 3.91 13.83 -3.89
N SER A 177 4.38 14.75 -4.74
CA SER A 177 5.51 15.62 -4.44
C SER A 177 5.24 16.57 -3.28
N THR A 178 4.04 17.17 -3.23
CA THR A 178 3.61 18.03 -2.11
C THR A 178 3.60 17.26 -0.78
N THR A 179 3.21 15.98 -0.81
CA THR A 179 3.21 15.14 0.39
C THR A 179 4.63 14.86 0.87
N LEU A 180 5.56 14.55 -0.03
CA LEU A 180 6.97 14.36 0.29
C LEU A 180 7.63 15.64 0.83
N GLN A 181 7.39 16.79 0.19
CA GLN A 181 7.86 18.10 0.65
C GLN A 181 7.38 18.43 2.07
N ARG A 182 6.08 18.21 2.35
CA ARG A 182 5.52 18.44 3.70
C ARG A 182 6.12 17.51 4.76
N LEU A 183 6.50 16.29 4.37
CA LEU A 183 7.15 15.32 5.25
C LEU A 183 8.66 15.53 5.36
N ASP A 184 9.23 16.43 4.55
CA ASP A 184 10.66 16.69 4.46
C ASP A 184 11.48 15.39 4.27
N THR A 185 11.05 14.54 3.34
CA THR A 185 11.70 13.26 3.05
C THR A 185 11.53 12.87 1.59
N SER A 186 12.52 12.18 1.03
CA SER A 186 12.45 11.53 -0.29
C SER A 186 11.71 10.19 -0.22
N LEU A 187 11.33 9.62 -1.37
CA LEU A 187 10.77 8.25 -1.44
C LEU A 187 11.82 7.23 -1.00
N LEU A 188 13.07 7.37 -1.46
CA LEU A 188 14.19 6.58 -0.96
C LEU A 188 14.32 6.69 0.58
N GLY A 189 14.21 7.89 1.14
CA GLY A 189 14.27 8.13 2.58
C GLY A 189 13.16 7.42 3.37
N ILE A 190 11.98 7.22 2.76
CA ILE A 190 10.90 6.41 3.33
C ILE A 190 11.32 4.92 3.35
N PHE A 191 11.87 4.39 2.26
CA PHE A 191 12.37 3.02 2.23
C PHE A 191 13.55 2.82 3.19
N GLN A 192 14.41 3.83 3.36
CA GLN A 192 15.48 3.82 4.36
C GLN A 192 14.99 3.86 5.81
N LYS A 193 13.71 4.14 6.08
CA LYS A 193 13.11 3.93 7.42
C LYS A 193 12.78 2.46 7.66
N VAL A 194 12.55 1.68 6.60
CA VAL A 194 12.36 0.23 6.66
C VAL A 194 13.70 -0.47 6.80
N ASP A 195 14.67 -0.10 5.96
CA ASP A 195 16.02 -0.66 5.97
C ASP A 195 17.02 0.42 5.54
N LYS A 196 17.93 0.80 6.45
CA LYS A 196 18.90 1.89 6.24
C LYS A 196 19.88 1.63 5.09
N THR A 197 20.00 0.39 4.64
CA THR A 197 20.96 -0.01 3.60
C THR A 197 20.43 0.17 2.18
N PHE A 198 19.16 0.57 1.99
CA PHE A 198 18.66 0.92 0.67
C PHE A 198 19.46 2.06 0.06
N ALA A 199 19.99 1.82 -1.14
CA ALA A 199 20.64 2.79 -1.99
C ALA A 199 20.13 2.65 -3.41
N LEU A 200 20.06 3.77 -4.14
CA LEU A 200 19.79 3.73 -5.58
C LEU A 200 20.95 3.06 -6.30
N ARG A 201 20.64 2.29 -7.34
CA ARG A 201 21.66 1.76 -8.22
C ARG A 201 22.19 2.87 -9.13
N ASP A 202 23.50 2.94 -9.30
CA ASP A 202 24.15 3.94 -10.16
C ASP A 202 23.81 3.77 -11.64
N ASP A 203 23.68 2.51 -12.09
CA ASP A 203 23.33 2.15 -13.46
C ASP A 203 21.83 2.31 -13.76
N GLN A 204 20.99 2.19 -12.74
CA GLN A 204 19.53 2.13 -12.85
C GLN A 204 18.87 2.92 -11.71
N LYS A 205 18.77 4.24 -11.87
CA LYS A 205 18.20 5.13 -10.83
C LYS A 205 16.69 4.97 -10.58
N TYR A 206 16.01 4.06 -11.30
CA TYR A 206 14.64 3.63 -10.99
C TYR A 206 14.60 2.47 -9.98
N THR A 207 15.75 1.89 -9.63
CA THR A 207 15.89 0.75 -8.73
C THR A 207 16.64 1.17 -7.47
N ALA A 208 16.09 0.84 -6.30
CA ALA A 208 16.85 0.82 -5.06
C ALA A 208 17.10 -0.61 -4.60
N VAL A 209 18.29 -0.89 -4.09
CA VAL A 209 18.68 -2.21 -3.57
C VAL A 209 19.19 -2.06 -2.14
N ASN A 210 18.82 -2.99 -1.26
CA ASN A 210 19.35 -3.04 0.11
C ASN A 210 20.55 -4.00 0.22
N ALA A 211 21.21 -4.04 1.38
CA ALA A 211 22.37 -4.92 1.63
C ALA A 211 22.04 -6.43 1.59
N HIS A 212 20.76 -6.79 1.57
CA HIS A 212 20.28 -8.16 1.42
C HIS A 212 19.96 -8.54 -0.04
N GLY A 213 20.20 -7.63 -0.99
CA GLY A 213 19.92 -7.84 -2.42
C GLY A 213 18.44 -7.71 -2.78
N PHE A 214 17.61 -7.15 -1.90
CA PHE A 214 16.20 -6.89 -2.21
C PHE A 214 16.07 -5.60 -3.02
N GLU A 215 15.48 -5.69 -4.20
CA GLU A 215 15.31 -4.59 -5.16
C GLU A 215 13.89 -4.01 -5.12
N VAL A 216 13.78 -2.70 -5.27
CA VAL A 216 12.53 -1.95 -5.39
C VAL A 216 12.60 -1.14 -6.67
N ASP A 217 11.75 -1.47 -7.62
CA ASP A 217 11.64 -0.78 -8.90
C ASP A 217 10.47 0.20 -8.88
N VAL A 218 10.73 1.46 -9.22
CA VAL A 218 9.70 2.48 -9.40
C VAL A 218 9.49 2.72 -10.88
N ILE A 219 8.35 2.24 -11.38
CA ILE A 219 7.97 2.33 -12.79
C ILE A 219 6.78 3.27 -12.96
N ARG A 220 6.56 3.76 -14.18
CA ARG A 220 5.46 4.68 -14.52
C ARG A 220 4.89 4.39 -15.89
N ARG A 221 3.70 4.92 -16.15
CA ARG A 221 3.15 4.99 -17.52
C ARG A 221 4.02 5.85 -18.44
N MET A 222 3.90 5.61 -19.75
CA MET A 222 4.47 6.46 -20.80
C MET A 222 4.06 7.92 -20.57
N ALA A 223 5.02 8.84 -20.75
CA ALA A 223 4.79 10.26 -20.68
C ALA A 223 3.83 10.72 -21.77
N ASN A 224 2.86 11.56 -21.40
CA ASN A 224 2.06 12.28 -22.37
C ASN A 224 2.74 13.63 -22.68
N SER A 225 3.71 13.60 -23.60
CA SER A 225 4.47 14.80 -23.99
C SER A 225 3.62 15.91 -24.61
N ARG A 226 2.39 15.61 -25.06
CA ARG A 226 1.50 16.58 -25.70
C ARG A 226 0.93 17.63 -24.75
N SER A 227 0.87 17.36 -23.44
CA SER A 227 0.34 18.32 -22.46
C SER A 227 1.40 19.24 -21.84
N GLY A 228 2.69 19.03 -22.14
CA GLY A 228 3.81 19.77 -21.53
C GLY A 228 3.99 19.57 -20.01
N SER A 229 3.08 18.83 -19.36
CA SER A 229 2.99 18.65 -17.90
C SER A 229 3.47 17.29 -17.40
N ASP A 230 3.99 16.44 -18.28
CA ASP A 230 4.35 15.06 -17.97
C ASP A 230 5.76 14.71 -18.51
N PRO A 231 6.83 15.25 -17.90
CA PRO A 231 8.19 15.15 -18.42
C PRO A 231 8.76 13.73 -18.30
N HIS A 232 9.77 13.42 -19.13
CA HIS A 232 10.66 12.27 -18.98
C HIS A 232 12.10 12.68 -19.38
N PRO A 233 13.15 12.31 -18.63
CA PRO A 233 13.15 11.50 -17.40
C PRO A 233 12.38 12.18 -16.24
N LEU A 234 11.77 11.38 -15.36
CA LEU A 234 10.96 11.89 -14.24
C LEU A 234 11.61 11.51 -12.92
N ARG A 235 12.12 12.51 -12.21
CA ARG A 235 12.46 12.38 -10.80
C ARG A 235 11.18 12.44 -9.97
N VAL A 236 11.02 11.52 -9.02
CA VAL A 236 9.76 11.41 -8.26
C VAL A 236 9.59 12.53 -7.22
N SER A 237 10.67 13.20 -6.83
CA SER A 237 10.67 14.32 -5.89
C SER A 237 11.82 15.31 -6.17
N GLU A 238 11.91 16.38 -5.39
CA GLU A 238 12.98 17.40 -5.52
C GLU A 238 14.27 17.02 -4.77
N PHE A 239 14.27 15.97 -3.94
CA PHE A 239 15.41 15.58 -3.11
C PHE A 239 16.56 14.99 -3.94
N GLU A 240 17.81 15.34 -3.60
CA GLU A 240 19.01 14.97 -4.37
C GLU A 240 19.14 13.47 -4.67
N ASP A 241 18.96 12.65 -3.64
CA ASP A 241 19.01 11.19 -3.76
C ASP A 241 17.59 10.62 -3.73
N ASP A 242 16.94 10.58 -4.90
CA ASP A 242 15.63 9.95 -5.06
C ASP A 242 15.43 9.32 -6.45
N PHE A 243 14.41 8.46 -6.53
CA PHE A 243 14.11 7.66 -7.70
C PHE A 243 13.87 8.47 -8.97
N TRP A 244 14.32 7.91 -10.09
CA TRP A 244 14.00 8.35 -11.44
C TRP A 244 13.07 7.34 -12.10
N ALA A 245 11.76 7.54 -12.04
CA ALA A 245 10.80 6.55 -12.49
C ALA A 245 10.91 6.24 -13.99
N VAL A 246 11.05 4.96 -14.33
CA VAL A 246 11.19 4.48 -15.71
C VAL A 246 9.84 4.16 -16.35
N GLN A 247 9.73 4.38 -17.66
CA GLN A 247 8.48 4.15 -18.38
C GLN A 247 8.30 2.68 -18.75
N VAL A 248 7.09 2.16 -18.54
CA VAL A 248 6.65 0.87 -19.05
C VAL A 248 5.44 1.04 -19.97
N PRO A 249 5.41 0.41 -21.17
CA PRO A 249 4.29 0.55 -22.11
C PRO A 249 2.94 0.14 -21.52
N SER A 250 2.92 -0.87 -20.65
CA SER A 250 1.72 -1.37 -19.98
C SER A 250 1.20 -0.46 -18.85
N GLY A 251 1.98 0.53 -18.41
CA GLY A 251 1.67 1.31 -17.21
C GLY A 251 0.34 2.06 -17.30
N GLN A 252 0.02 2.63 -18.46
CA GLN A 252 -1.27 3.32 -18.67
C GLN A 252 -2.45 2.34 -18.54
N ALA A 253 -2.36 1.19 -19.21
CA ALA A 253 -3.43 0.18 -19.19
C ALA A 253 -3.66 -0.40 -17.78
N LEU A 254 -2.60 -0.57 -16.99
CA LEU A 254 -2.70 -1.00 -15.60
C LEU A 254 -3.41 0.04 -14.73
N LEU A 255 -3.10 1.33 -14.90
CA LEU A 255 -3.70 2.44 -14.15
C LEU A 255 -5.17 2.69 -14.54
N ASP A 256 -5.51 2.57 -15.82
CA ASP A 256 -6.88 2.75 -16.31
C ASP A 256 -7.76 1.53 -16.01
N GLY A 257 -7.13 0.35 -15.91
CA GLY A 257 -7.79 -0.90 -15.58
C GLY A 257 -8.30 -0.99 -14.14
N GLY A 258 -8.14 0.05 -13.32
CA GLY A 258 -8.63 0.11 -11.94
C GLY A 258 -7.73 -0.59 -10.92
N ARG A 259 -8.05 -0.37 -9.64
CA ARG A 259 -7.31 -0.90 -8.49
C ARG A 259 -8.13 -1.95 -7.72
N PHE A 260 -7.46 -3.00 -7.28
CA PHE A 260 -7.93 -3.95 -6.28
C PHE A 260 -7.07 -3.80 -5.02
N SER A 261 -7.69 -3.86 -3.85
CA SER A 261 -6.98 -3.70 -2.57
C SER A 261 -7.23 -4.91 -1.68
N GLN A 262 -6.17 -5.49 -1.16
CA GLN A 262 -6.26 -6.68 -0.31
C GLN A 262 -5.35 -6.55 0.90
N VAL A 263 -5.83 -7.02 2.06
CA VAL A 263 -4.97 -7.20 3.23
C VAL A 263 -4.11 -8.44 3.01
N VAL A 264 -2.79 -8.25 3.05
CA VAL A 264 -1.80 -9.32 2.93
C VAL A 264 -1.09 -9.53 4.27
N VAL A 265 -0.65 -10.76 4.50
CA VAL A 265 0.02 -11.17 5.75
C VAL A 265 1.46 -11.57 5.44
N ALA A 266 2.41 -11.02 6.20
CA ALA A 266 3.82 -11.36 6.11
C ALA A 266 4.16 -12.68 6.82
N THR A 267 5.36 -13.22 6.55
CA THR A 267 5.86 -14.43 7.22
C THR A 267 5.97 -14.29 8.75
N ASN A 268 6.20 -13.07 9.25
CA ASN A 268 6.24 -12.77 10.69
C ASN A 268 4.85 -12.46 11.29
N GLY A 269 3.79 -12.55 10.49
CA GLY A 269 2.40 -12.30 10.87
C GLY A 269 1.94 -10.83 10.76
N THR A 270 2.84 -9.88 10.49
CA THR A 270 2.43 -8.47 10.27
C THR A 270 1.60 -8.35 9.02
N MET A 271 0.80 -7.28 8.92
CA MET A 271 -0.13 -7.07 7.82
C MET A 271 0.10 -5.73 7.15
N ALA A 272 -0.31 -5.63 5.89
CA ALA A 272 -0.40 -4.39 5.15
C ALA A 272 -1.58 -4.46 4.17
N THR A 273 -2.11 -3.30 3.79
CA THR A 273 -2.98 -3.21 2.62
C THR A 273 -2.10 -3.12 1.38
N MET A 274 -2.27 -4.05 0.44
CA MET A 274 -1.58 -4.04 -0.85
C MET A 274 -2.57 -3.58 -1.92
N HIS A 275 -2.23 -2.49 -2.61
CA HIS A 275 -2.96 -2.04 -3.80
C HIS A 275 -2.31 -2.67 -5.02
N VAL A 276 -3.12 -3.32 -5.86
CA VAL A 276 -2.69 -4.00 -7.09
C VAL A 276 -3.65 -3.64 -8.22
N PRO A 277 -3.31 -3.87 -9.50
CA PRO A 277 -4.27 -3.70 -10.59
C PRO A 277 -5.49 -4.63 -10.42
N LEU A 278 -6.64 -4.30 -11.04
CA LEU A 278 -7.75 -5.27 -11.10
C LEU A 278 -7.27 -6.59 -11.73
N PRO A 279 -7.65 -7.76 -11.18
CA PRO A 279 -7.13 -9.04 -11.66
C PRO A 279 -7.39 -9.29 -13.15
N GLN A 280 -8.56 -8.90 -13.67
CA GLN A 280 -8.90 -9.05 -15.09
C GLN A 280 -8.00 -8.20 -15.99
N SER A 281 -7.69 -6.98 -15.56
CA SER A 281 -6.76 -6.07 -16.24
C SER A 281 -5.34 -6.62 -16.20
N PHE A 282 -4.89 -7.09 -15.03
CA PHE A 282 -3.58 -7.72 -14.84
C PHE A 282 -3.40 -8.93 -15.76
N GLN A 283 -4.35 -9.87 -15.74
CA GLN A 283 -4.31 -11.09 -16.56
C GLN A 283 -4.22 -10.75 -18.05
N ARG A 284 -5.09 -9.85 -18.55
CA ARG A 284 -5.09 -9.44 -19.97
C ARG A 284 -3.77 -8.82 -20.40
N ILE A 285 -3.23 -7.93 -19.57
CA ILE A 285 -1.97 -7.23 -19.87
C ILE A 285 -0.80 -8.21 -19.86
N LYS A 286 -0.76 -9.14 -18.92
CA LYS A 286 0.29 -10.16 -18.85
C LYS A 286 0.26 -11.11 -20.04
N SER A 287 -0.93 -11.56 -20.46
CA SER A 287 -1.08 -12.33 -21.71
C SER A 287 -0.60 -11.54 -22.93
N ALA A 288 -0.97 -10.26 -23.05
CA ALA A 288 -0.53 -9.42 -24.17
C ALA A 288 1.00 -9.21 -24.18
N LEU A 289 1.63 -9.02 -23.01
CA LEU A 289 3.08 -8.88 -22.89
C LEU A 289 3.82 -10.17 -23.27
N SER A 290 3.27 -11.35 -22.93
CA SER A 290 3.90 -12.62 -23.30
C SER A 290 3.89 -12.88 -24.81
N ASP A 291 2.92 -12.33 -25.54
CA ASP A 291 2.76 -12.51 -26.98
C ASP A 291 3.65 -11.54 -27.80
N GLN A 292 4.30 -10.57 -27.15
CA GLN A 292 5.18 -9.61 -27.83
C GLN A 292 6.44 -10.31 -28.39
N PRO A 293 6.77 -10.14 -29.69
CA PRO A 293 7.92 -10.81 -30.31
C PRO A 293 9.27 -10.48 -29.68
N ASP A 294 9.44 -9.22 -29.26
CA ASP A 294 10.65 -8.63 -28.68
C ASP A 294 10.73 -8.78 -27.15
N ARG A 295 9.75 -9.45 -26.52
CA ARG A 295 9.78 -9.71 -25.08
C ARG A 295 10.98 -10.59 -24.71
N ASP A 296 11.75 -10.13 -23.72
CA ASP A 296 12.82 -10.91 -23.11
C ASP A 296 12.34 -12.33 -22.76
N PRO A 297 13.06 -13.41 -23.14
CA PRO A 297 12.59 -14.77 -22.95
C PRO A 297 12.30 -15.17 -21.50
N LEU A 298 13.04 -14.64 -20.52
CA LEU A 298 12.82 -14.94 -19.11
C LEU A 298 11.56 -14.22 -18.61
N ASN A 299 11.40 -12.95 -18.98
CA ASN A 299 10.22 -12.17 -18.66
C ASN A 299 8.96 -12.72 -19.35
N ARG A 300 9.06 -13.21 -20.59
CA ARG A 300 7.96 -13.86 -21.30
C ARG A 300 7.42 -15.05 -20.51
N ARG A 301 8.29 -15.92 -20.00
CA ARG A 301 7.88 -17.08 -19.19
C ARG A 301 7.19 -16.65 -17.89
N LYS A 302 7.71 -15.62 -17.23
CA LYS A 302 7.07 -15.03 -16.03
C LYS A 302 5.69 -14.47 -16.35
N ASP A 303 5.54 -13.74 -17.46
CA ASP A 303 4.26 -13.15 -17.86
C ASP A 303 3.21 -14.21 -18.19
N VAL A 304 3.58 -15.28 -18.93
CA VAL A 304 2.69 -16.42 -19.18
C VAL A 304 2.22 -17.04 -17.86
N LEU A 305 3.15 -17.32 -16.96
CA LEU A 305 2.82 -17.94 -15.68
C LEU A 305 1.92 -17.05 -14.83
N GLN A 306 2.23 -15.76 -14.70
CA GLN A 306 1.42 -14.80 -13.98
C GLN A 306 0.00 -14.69 -14.58
N ALA A 307 -0.13 -14.64 -15.90
CA ALA A 307 -1.42 -14.62 -16.57
C ALA A 307 -2.22 -15.91 -16.31
N SER A 308 -1.60 -17.08 -16.44
CA SER A 308 -2.25 -18.38 -16.19
C SER A 308 -2.72 -18.55 -14.75
N VAL A 309 -1.89 -18.15 -13.78
CA VAL A 309 -2.25 -18.18 -12.35
C VAL A 309 -3.47 -17.31 -12.09
N VAL A 310 -3.46 -16.05 -12.55
CA VAL A 310 -4.58 -15.13 -12.31
C VAL A 310 -5.83 -15.57 -13.05
N GLN A 311 -5.69 -16.15 -14.25
CA GLN A 311 -6.82 -16.75 -14.98
C GLN A 311 -7.46 -17.88 -14.17
N GLN A 312 -6.69 -18.79 -13.58
CA GLN A 312 -7.24 -19.87 -12.73
C GLN A 312 -7.86 -19.32 -11.44
N LEU A 313 -7.25 -18.30 -10.80
CA LEU A 313 -7.85 -17.63 -9.64
C LEU A 313 -9.22 -17.01 -9.98
N LEU A 314 -9.34 -16.38 -11.15
CA LEU A 314 -10.58 -15.80 -11.66
C LEU A 314 -11.65 -16.85 -11.96
N SER A 315 -11.30 -17.92 -12.68
CA SER A 315 -12.30 -18.89 -13.16
C SER A 315 -12.63 -20.02 -12.18
N VAL A 316 -11.71 -20.36 -11.26
CA VAL A 316 -11.86 -21.53 -10.37
C VAL A 316 -11.97 -21.11 -8.90
N HIS A 317 -11.12 -20.19 -8.44
CA HIS A 317 -11.03 -19.83 -7.01
C HIS A 317 -11.85 -18.59 -6.62
N GLY A 318 -12.81 -18.19 -7.46
CA GLY A 318 -13.79 -17.17 -7.14
C GLY A 318 -13.25 -15.74 -7.01
N LEU A 319 -12.04 -15.45 -7.51
CA LEU A 319 -11.47 -14.09 -7.44
C LEU A 319 -12.40 -13.05 -8.10
N ASP A 320 -13.10 -13.43 -9.17
CA ASP A 320 -14.06 -12.55 -9.84
C ASP A 320 -15.24 -12.17 -8.93
N HIS A 321 -15.71 -13.10 -8.08
CA HIS A 321 -16.74 -12.81 -7.08
C HIS A 321 -16.24 -11.83 -6.02
N VAL A 322 -15.02 -12.05 -5.52
CA VAL A 322 -14.39 -11.18 -4.52
C VAL A 322 -14.25 -9.76 -5.06
N VAL A 323 -13.75 -9.60 -6.29
CA VAL A 323 -13.59 -8.29 -6.95
C VAL A 323 -14.93 -7.57 -7.07
N ARG A 324 -15.99 -8.25 -7.53
CA ARG A 324 -17.32 -7.65 -7.69
C ARG A 324 -17.94 -7.24 -6.34
N SER A 325 -17.66 -7.98 -5.26
CA SER A 325 -18.16 -7.66 -3.92
C SER A 325 -17.46 -6.49 -3.24
N ALA A 326 -16.28 -6.09 -3.74
CA ALA A 326 -15.46 -5.01 -3.19
C ALA A 326 -15.66 -3.67 -3.90
N GLN A 327 -16.43 -3.64 -5.00
CA GLN A 327 -16.81 -2.43 -5.75
C GLN A 327 -18.15 -1.89 -5.27
#